data_AF-A0A093PHG6-F1
#
_entry.id   AF-A0A093PHG6-F1
#
_cell.length_a   1.000
_cell.length_b   1.000
_cell.length_c   1.000
_cell.angle_alpha   90.00
_cell.angle_beta   90.00
_cell.angle_gamma   90.00
#
_symmetry.space_group_name_H-M   'P 1'
#
loop_
_entity.id
_entity.type
_entity.pdbx_description
1 polymer ?
#
loop_
_entity_poly.entity_id
_entity_poly.type
_entity_poly.pdbx_seq_one_letter_code
_entity_poly.pdbx_strand_id
1 'polypeptide(L)' 'NGSKLRQGRFRLDMRKHFVTKRVVKPWYRLPGEAVDAPSLSAFKRRLDNALHNML' A
#
# COMPACT_ATOMS: atom_id res chain seq x y z
N ASN A 1 25.45 12.58 -12.40
CA ASN A 1 24.20 12.58 -11.60
C ASN A 1 23.12 11.56 -12.01
N GLY A 2 23.36 10.58 -12.89
CA GLY A 2 22.32 9.62 -13.33
C GLY A 2 22.14 8.34 -12.50
N SER A 3 23.09 7.99 -11.63
CA SER A 3 23.09 6.71 -10.90
C SER A 3 22.14 6.66 -9.68
N LYS A 4 21.91 7.80 -9.02
CA LYS A 4 21.01 7.89 -7.84
C LYS A 4 19.53 7.68 -8.18
N LEU A 5 19.08 8.07 -9.37
CA LEU A 5 17.69 7.90 -9.82
C LEU A 5 17.34 6.43 -10.07
N ARG A 6 18.26 5.66 -10.65
CA ARG A 6 18.07 4.21 -10.87
C ARG A 6 18.02 3.43 -9.56
N GLN A 7 18.84 3.80 -8.60
CA GLN A 7 18.87 3.18 -7.27
C GLN A 7 17.60 3.48 -6.46
N GLY A 8 17.07 4.71 -6.56
CA GLY A 8 15.77 5.08 -5.98
C GLY A 8 14.60 4.33 -6.61
N ARG A 9 14.59 4.19 -7.95
CA ARG A 9 13.59 3.39 -8.68
C ARG A 9 13.64 1.92 -8.25
N PHE A 10 14.83 1.33 -8.16
CA PHE A 10 15.00 -0.07 -7.72
C PHE A 10 14.49 -0.30 -6.30
N ARG A 11 14.80 0.62 -5.36
CA ARG A 11 14.27 0.55 -3.99
C ARG A 11 12.74 0.68 -3.96
N LEU A 12 12.18 1.57 -4.78
CA LEU A 12 10.72 1.74 -4.90
C LEU A 12 10.04 0.51 -5.48
N ASP A 13 10.57 -0.06 -6.56
CA ASP A 13 10.00 -1.23 -7.22
C ASP A 13 10.07 -2.47 -6.33
N MET A 14 11.18 -2.64 -5.61
CA MET A 14 11.32 -3.68 -4.60
C MET A 14 10.29 -3.51 -3.48
N ARG A 15 10.11 -2.28 -2.96
CA ARG A 15 9.11 -1.99 -1.93
C ARG A 15 7.69 -2.23 -2.45
N LYS A 16 7.38 -1.87 -3.69
CA LYS A 16 6.09 -2.12 -4.35
C LYS A 16 5.82 -3.62 -4.45
N HIS A 17 6.76 -4.41 -4.96
CA HIS A 17 6.62 -5.87 -5.04
C HIS A 17 6.52 -6.56 -3.67
N PHE A 18 7.29 -6.11 -2.68
CA PHE A 18 7.19 -6.63 -1.32
C PHE A 18 5.86 -6.29 -0.68
N VAL A 19 5.38 -5.06 -0.83
CA VAL A 19 4.06 -4.64 -0.32
C VAL A 19 2.98 -5.48 -0.98
N THR A 20 2.93 -5.59 -2.31
CA THR A 20 1.92 -6.42 -2.97
C THR A 20 1.99 -7.88 -2.53
N LYS A 21 3.17 -8.52 -2.49
CA LYS A 21 3.28 -9.94 -2.09
C LYS A 21 3.00 -10.18 -0.61
N ARG A 22 3.43 -9.29 0.30
CA ARG A 22 3.20 -9.39 1.75
C ARG A 22 1.80 -9.00 2.15
N VAL A 23 1.17 -8.08 1.43
CA VAL A 23 -0.21 -7.66 1.67
C VAL A 23 -1.17 -8.68 1.08
N VAL A 24 -0.93 -9.22 -0.12
CA VAL A 24 -1.81 -10.21 -0.78
C VAL A 24 -1.81 -11.57 -0.08
N LYS A 25 -0.68 -12.07 0.44
CA LYS A 25 -0.62 -13.38 1.12
C LYS A 25 -1.53 -13.52 2.36
N PRO A 26 -1.75 -12.48 3.18
CA PRO A 26 -2.69 -12.54 4.30
C PRO A 26 -4.16 -12.22 3.98
N TRP A 27 -4.52 -11.62 2.83
CA TRP A 27 -5.91 -11.18 2.61
C TRP A 27 -6.95 -12.30 2.63
N TYR A 28 -6.59 -13.52 2.20
CA TYR A 28 -7.48 -14.70 2.30
C TYR A 28 -7.57 -15.30 3.72
N ARG A 29 -6.79 -14.80 4.68
CA ARG A 29 -6.73 -15.27 6.08
C ARG A 29 -7.14 -14.22 7.11
N LEU A 30 -7.39 -12.98 6.70
CA LEU A 30 -7.84 -11.93 7.62
C LEU A 30 -9.34 -12.10 7.88
N PRO A 31 -9.77 -12.38 9.12
CA PRO A 31 -11.19 -12.46 9.47
C PRO A 31 -11.83 -11.09 9.28
N GLY A 32 -13.15 -11.07 9.05
CA GLY A 32 -13.93 -9.83 8.89
C GLY A 32 -13.66 -8.78 9.97
N GLU A 33 -13.31 -9.15 11.21
CA GLU A 33 -12.93 -8.17 12.25
C GLU A 33 -11.66 -7.37 11.92
N ALA A 34 -10.70 -7.94 11.21
CA ALA A 34 -9.52 -7.16 10.76
C ALA A 34 -9.87 -6.23 9.60
N VAL A 35 -10.97 -6.52 8.88
CA VAL A 35 -11.53 -5.69 7.80
C VAL A 35 -12.42 -4.57 8.35
N ASP A 36 -13.08 -4.79 9.50
CA ASP A 36 -13.93 -3.81 10.20
C ASP A 36 -13.22 -3.08 11.36
N ALA A 37 -11.89 -3.19 11.44
CA ALA A 37 -11.12 -2.42 12.41
C ALA A 37 -11.31 -0.90 12.17
N PRO A 38 -11.59 -0.10 13.22
CA PRO A 38 -11.76 1.36 13.09
C PRO A 38 -10.59 2.05 12.39
N SER A 39 -9.38 1.52 12.56
CA SER A 39 -8.16 1.99 11.91
C SER A 39 -8.13 1.73 10.40
N LEU A 40 -8.69 0.62 9.92
CA LEU A 40 -8.76 0.29 8.50
C LEU A 40 -9.82 1.11 7.77
N SER A 41 -10.99 1.34 8.40
CA SER A 41 -12.01 2.24 7.87
C SER A 41 -11.47 3.68 7.75
N ALA A 42 -10.77 4.16 8.77
CA ALA A 42 -10.08 5.45 8.72
C ALA A 42 -8.98 5.50 7.64
N PHE A 43 -8.25 4.39 7.43
CA PHE A 43 -7.24 4.27 6.38
C PHE A 43 -7.85 4.31 4.98
N LYS A 44 -8.94 3.56 4.73
CA LYS A 44 -9.70 3.60 3.46
C LYS A 44 -10.23 5.00 3.17
N ARG A 45 -10.85 5.67 4.16
CA ARG A 45 -11.36 7.04 4.00
C ARG A 45 -10.27 8.05 3.64
N ARG A 46 -9.07 7.90 4.23
CA ARG A 46 -7.91 8.73 3.88
C ARG A 46 -7.39 8.44 2.47
N LEU A 47 -7.41 7.16 2.06
CA LEU A 47 -7.01 6.75 0.72
C LEU A 47 -7.96 7.28 -0.34
N ASP A 48 -9.28 7.15 -0.12
CA ASP A 48 -10.31 7.63 -1.04
C ASP A 48 -10.26 9.16 -1.18
N ASN A 49 -10.09 9.90 -0.08
CA ASN A 49 -9.89 11.34 -0.14
C ASN A 49 -8.62 11.73 -0.89
N ALA A 50 -7.52 11.00 -0.70
CA ALA A 50 -6.27 11.27 -1.40
C ALA A 50 -6.37 10.97 -2.91
N LEU A 51 -7.11 9.92 -3.28
CA LEU A 51 -7.40 9.58 -4.68
C LEU A 51 -8.34 10.59 -5.33
N HIS A 52 -9.36 11.06 -4.60
CA HIS A 52 -10.26 12.11 -5.09
C HIS A 52 -9.54 13.45 -5.27
N ASN A 53 -8.56 13.77 -4.42
CA ASN A 53 -7.72 14.96 -4.57
C ASN A 53 -6.67 14.83 -5.69
N MET A 54 -6.48 13.65 -6.27
CA MET A 54 -5.59 13.39 -7.41
C MET A 54 -6.32 13.37 -8.76
N LEU A 55 -7.66 13.33 -8.76
CA LEU A 55 -8.54 13.52 -9.91
C LEU A 55 -8.88 15.01 -10.05
#